data_AF-I8ZJE5-F1
#
_entry.id   AF-I8ZJE5-F1
#
_cell.length_a   1.000
_cell.length_b   1.000
_cell.length_c   1.000
_cell.angle_alpha   90.00
_cell.angle_beta   90.00
_cell.angle_gamma   90.00
#
_symmetry.space_group_name_H-M   'P 1'
#
loop_
_entity.id
_entity.type
_entity.pdbx_description
1 polymer ?
#
loop_
_entity_poly.entity_id
_entity_poly.type
_entity_poly.pdbx_seq_one_letter_code
_entity_poly.pdbx_strand_id
1 'polypeptide(L)'
;MRLSSRKIILYTGTIVLLIMIIATRCLDFFFFFNEDNRRYTIGTFSSIGHYRGTIYKFDYKVGDSIFIVDTRFGLHDKDLNNLRLVVKYSKRWTEHSELLVEVVPKWVLAPPKDGWKQFPPDINWKGAELDTAYMKKMNLEIP
;
A
#
# COMPACT_ATOMS: atom_id res chain seq x y z
N MET A 1 9.70 -12.61 46.47
CA MET A 1 8.29 -12.43 46.04
C MET A 1 8.06 -13.36 44.85
N ARG A 2 7.35 -14.48 45.01
CA ARG A 2 7.18 -15.52 43.97
C ARG A 2 6.11 -15.07 42.99
N LEU A 3 6.44 -14.85 41.71
CA LEU A 3 5.43 -14.53 40.69
C LEU A 3 4.45 -15.70 40.59
N SER A 4 3.14 -15.39 40.56
CA SER A 4 2.14 -16.45 40.35
C SER A 4 2.26 -17.01 38.93
N SER A 5 1.96 -18.30 38.76
CA SER A 5 2.06 -18.98 37.45
C SER A 5 1.28 -18.28 36.34
N ARG A 6 0.17 -17.59 36.68
CA ARG A 6 -0.60 -16.76 35.74
C ARG A 6 0.20 -15.57 35.22
N LYS A 7 0.97 -14.90 36.08
CA LYS A 7 1.83 -13.77 35.66
C LYS A 7 2.94 -14.26 34.74
N ILE A 8 3.56 -15.40 35.05
CA ILE A 8 4.64 -15.99 34.22
C ILE A 8 4.13 -16.31 32.82
N ILE A 9 2.97 -16.97 32.69
CA ILE A 9 2.36 -17.29 31.39
C ILE A 9 2.04 -16.02 30.60
N LEU A 10 1.52 -14.99 31.27
CA LEU A 10 1.20 -13.73 30.62
C LEU A 10 2.49 -13.06 30.09
N TYR A 11 3.55 -13.00 30.89
CA TYR A 11 4.84 -12.42 30.49
C TYR A 11 5.50 -13.19 29.34
N THR A 12 5.55 -14.53 29.41
CA THR A 12 6.14 -15.34 28.34
C THR A 12 5.34 -15.21 27.06
N GLY A 13 4.01 -15.24 27.13
CA GLY A 13 3.13 -15.02 25.99
C GLY A 13 3.33 -13.64 25.34
N THR A 14 3.41 -12.57 26.13
CA THR A 14 3.63 -11.23 25.59
C THR A 14 5.01 -11.08 24.96
N ILE A 15 6.05 -11.69 25.54
CA ILE A 15 7.41 -11.66 24.97
C ILE A 15 7.44 -12.36 23.62
N VAL A 16 6.84 -13.56 23.51
CA VAL A 16 6.77 -14.28 22.23
C VAL A 16 6.02 -13.46 21.18
N LEU A 17 4.89 -12.86 21.55
CA LEU A 17 4.13 -11.99 20.65
C LEU A 17 4.96 -10.79 20.16
N LEU A 18 5.69 -10.12 21.07
CA LEU A 18 6.56 -9.00 20.71
C LEU A 18 7.69 -9.43 19.76
N ILE A 19 8.32 -10.59 20.01
CA ILE A 19 9.36 -11.14 19.14
C ILE A 19 8.79 -11.40 17.74
N MET A 20 7.59 -11.98 17.64
CA MET A 20 6.94 -12.23 16.34
C MET A 20 6.61 -10.93 15.60
N ILE A 21 6.13 -9.90 16.30
CA ILE A 21 5.89 -8.57 15.72
C ILE A 21 7.21 -7.95 15.22
N ILE A 22 8.29 -8.02 16.00
CA ILE A 22 9.59 -7.50 15.59
C ILE A 22 10.12 -8.28 14.38
N ALA A 23 10.07 -9.60 14.42
CA ALA A 23 10.55 -10.46 13.34
C ALA A 23 9.81 -10.19 12.01
N THR A 24 8.49 -10.07 12.05
CA THR A 24 7.68 -9.71 10.86
C THR A 24 8.04 -8.33 10.31
N ARG A 25 8.23 -7.33 11.18
CA ARG A 25 8.67 -5.98 10.76
C ARG A 25 10.09 -5.98 10.19
N CYS A 26 11.00 -6.79 10.74
CA CYS A 26 12.35 -6.97 10.20
C CYS A 26 12.31 -7.64 8.83
N LEU A 27 11.48 -8.67 8.63
CA LEU A 27 11.30 -9.29 7.31
C LEU A 27 10.77 -8.29 6.29
N ASP A 28 9.75 -7.49 6.65
CA ASP A 28 9.24 -6.43 5.81
C ASP A 28 10.34 -5.45 5.40
N PHE A 29 11.11 -4.97 6.37
CA PHE A 29 12.13 -3.96 6.13
C PHE A 29 13.33 -4.48 5.33
N PHE A 30 13.92 -5.61 5.74
CA PHE A 30 15.16 -6.11 5.15
C PHE A 30 14.94 -6.93 3.87
N PHE A 31 13.78 -7.57 3.73
CA PHE A 31 13.56 -8.54 2.66
C PHE A 31 12.53 -8.08 1.64
N PHE A 32 11.31 -7.76 2.08
CA PHE A 32 10.21 -7.47 1.14
C PHE A 32 10.23 -6.03 0.61
N PHE A 33 10.54 -5.05 1.46
CA PHE A 33 10.48 -3.63 1.15
C PHE A 33 11.83 -2.91 1.26
N ASN A 34 12.93 -3.65 1.11
CA ASN A 34 14.24 -3.05 0.88
C ASN A 34 14.25 -2.27 -0.46
N GLU A 35 15.30 -1.48 -0.72
CA GLU A 35 15.36 -0.59 -1.88
C GLU A 35 15.23 -1.31 -3.23
N ASP A 36 15.78 -2.52 -3.33
CA ASP A 36 15.75 -3.31 -4.56
C ASP A 36 14.38 -3.91 -4.85
N ASN A 37 13.63 -4.29 -3.82
CA ASN A 37 12.35 -4.98 -3.94
C ASN A 37 11.14 -4.06 -3.82
N ARG A 38 11.24 -2.96 -3.07
CA ARG A 38 10.12 -2.05 -2.86
C ARG A 38 9.71 -1.38 -4.17
N ARG A 39 8.44 -1.48 -4.51
CA ARG A 39 7.85 -0.81 -5.65
C ARG A 39 6.55 -0.12 -5.25
N TYR A 40 6.18 0.87 -6.04
CA TYR A 40 4.92 1.57 -5.90
C TYR A 40 4.14 1.50 -7.21
N THR A 41 2.82 1.40 -7.10
CA THR A 41 1.88 1.36 -8.22
C THR A 41 0.59 2.08 -7.83
N ILE A 42 -0.40 2.04 -8.71
CA ILE A 42 -1.71 2.65 -8.50
C ILE A 42 -2.71 1.53 -8.17
N GLY A 43 -3.39 1.65 -7.04
CA GLY A 43 -4.56 0.85 -6.69
C GLY A 43 -5.84 1.60 -7.04
N THR A 44 -6.75 0.94 -7.73
CA THR A 44 -8.10 1.43 -8.03
C THR A 44 -9.09 0.73 -7.12
N PHE A 45 -9.97 1.49 -6.48
CA PHE A 45 -11.03 0.90 -5.67
C PHE A 45 -11.85 -0.11 -6.49
N SER A 46 -12.09 -1.29 -5.92
CA SER A 46 -12.81 -2.37 -6.61
C SER A 46 -14.11 -2.76 -5.94
N SER A 47 -14.09 -2.99 -4.62
CA SER A 47 -15.28 -3.44 -3.90
C SER A 47 -15.19 -3.21 -2.40
N ILE A 48 -16.34 -3.40 -1.73
CA ILE A 48 -16.45 -3.42 -0.28
C ILE A 48 -16.69 -4.85 0.18
N GLY A 49 -15.85 -5.33 1.09
CA GLY A 49 -16.07 -6.55 1.86
C GLY A 49 -16.63 -6.24 3.25
N HIS A 50 -17.35 -7.20 3.82
CA HIS A 50 -17.86 -7.12 5.19
C HIS A 50 -17.38 -8.31 6.01
N TYR A 51 -16.35 -8.11 6.83
CA TYR A 51 -15.88 -9.11 7.78
C TYR A 51 -15.33 -8.44 9.04
N ARG A 52 -16.07 -8.56 10.15
CA ARG A 52 -15.81 -7.85 11.41
C ARG A 52 -15.53 -6.35 11.18
N GLY A 53 -16.42 -5.71 10.40
CA GLY A 53 -16.26 -4.33 9.92
C GLY A 53 -16.17 -4.23 8.40
N THR A 54 -16.10 -2.98 7.91
CA THR A 54 -15.97 -2.65 6.49
C THR A 54 -14.52 -2.84 6.03
N ILE A 55 -14.34 -3.50 4.91
CA ILE A 55 -13.04 -3.69 4.24
C ILE A 55 -13.16 -3.07 2.86
N TYR A 56 -12.30 -2.12 2.55
CA TYR A 56 -12.21 -1.52 1.22
C TYR A 56 -11.12 -2.24 0.45
N LYS A 57 -11.47 -2.74 -0.74
CA LYS A 57 -10.57 -3.48 -1.60
C LYS A 57 -10.12 -2.60 -2.76
N PHE A 58 -8.84 -2.69 -3.09
CA PHE A 58 -8.22 -1.99 -4.20
C PHE A 58 -7.50 -2.99 -5.09
N ASP A 59 -7.83 -2.95 -6.37
CA ASP A 59 -7.15 -3.75 -7.37
C ASP A 59 -5.95 -2.96 -7.90
N TYR A 60 -4.81 -3.63 -8.04
CA TYR A 60 -3.62 -3.04 -8.67
C TYR A 60 -3.02 -4.02 -9.67
N LYS A 61 -2.44 -3.47 -10.74
CA LYS A 61 -1.81 -4.24 -11.81
C LYS A 61 -0.30 -4.23 -11.70
N VAL A 62 0.30 -5.38 -11.94
CA VAL A 62 1.75 -5.54 -12.13
C VAL A 62 1.95 -6.50 -13.31
N GLY A 63 2.43 -5.95 -14.43
CA GLY A 63 2.38 -6.66 -15.71
C GLY A 63 0.94 -7.00 -16.10
N ASP A 64 0.69 -8.27 -16.46
CA ASP A 64 -0.63 -8.76 -16.86
C ASP A 64 -1.46 -9.29 -15.68
N SER A 65 -0.90 -9.31 -14.48
CA SER A 65 -1.55 -9.83 -13.27
C SER A 65 -2.24 -8.73 -12.47
N ILE A 66 -3.42 -9.07 -11.95
CA ILE A 66 -4.20 -8.21 -11.04
C ILE A 66 -4.07 -8.78 -9.63
N PHE A 67 -3.80 -7.91 -8.68
CA PHE A 67 -3.68 -8.22 -7.26
C PHE A 67 -4.62 -7.33 -6.47
N ILE A 68 -4.93 -7.73 -5.23
CA ILE A 68 -5.85 -7.03 -4.35
C ILE A 68 -5.11 -6.63 -3.09
N VAL A 69 -5.29 -5.38 -2.68
CA VAL A 69 -4.89 -4.89 -1.36
C VAL A 69 -6.11 -4.35 -0.62
N ASP A 70 -6.24 -4.75 0.64
CA ASP A 70 -7.39 -4.44 1.47
C ASP A 70 -7.00 -3.43 2.56
N THR A 71 -7.86 -2.46 2.83
CA THR A 71 -7.73 -1.56 3.98
C THR A 71 -9.02 -1.49 4.78
N ARG A 72 -8.87 -1.22 6.07
CA ARG A 72 -9.99 -0.91 6.98
C ARG A 72 -9.98 0.54 7.43
N PHE A 73 -9.01 1.33 6.98
CA PHE A 73 -8.74 2.65 7.55
C PHE A 73 -9.35 3.78 6.72
N GLY A 74 -10.13 4.66 7.38
CA GLY A 74 -10.21 6.09 7.05
C GLY A 74 -10.72 6.48 5.66
N LEU A 75 -11.59 5.68 5.04
CA LEU A 75 -12.15 5.97 3.70
C LEU A 75 -13.64 6.35 3.69
N HIS A 76 -14.25 6.54 4.87
CA HIS A 76 -15.70 6.78 4.99
C HIS A 76 -16.19 8.04 4.25
N ASP A 77 -15.35 9.08 4.16
CA ASP A 77 -15.73 10.37 3.57
C ASP A 77 -15.23 10.56 2.12
N LYS A 78 -14.60 9.54 1.53
CA LYS A 78 -14.07 9.63 0.16
C LYS A 78 -15.05 9.10 -0.87
N ASP A 79 -15.06 9.71 -2.06
CA ASP A 79 -15.74 9.14 -3.24
C ASP A 79 -14.99 7.89 -3.71
N LEU A 80 -15.43 6.73 -3.22
CA LEU A 80 -14.77 5.45 -3.45
C LEU A 80 -14.70 5.08 -4.93
N ASN A 81 -15.74 5.37 -5.71
CA ASN A 81 -15.84 4.91 -7.10
C ASN A 81 -14.74 5.50 -8.00
N ASN A 82 -14.23 6.68 -7.66
CA ASN A 82 -13.14 7.34 -8.39
C ASN A 82 -11.84 7.35 -7.60
N LEU A 83 -11.78 6.63 -6.48
CA LEU A 83 -10.64 6.68 -5.58
C LEU A 83 -9.49 5.82 -6.11
N ARG A 84 -8.37 6.50 -6.36
CA ARG A 84 -7.11 5.91 -6.76
C ARG A 84 -6.07 6.26 -5.72
N LEU A 85 -5.41 5.24 -5.19
CA LEU A 85 -4.44 5.39 -4.11
C LEU A 85 -3.11 4.75 -4.49
N VAL A 86 -2.03 5.20 -3.87
CA VAL A 86 -0.72 4.57 -4.06
C VAL A 86 -0.67 3.24 -3.33
N VAL A 87 -0.22 2.19 -4.01
CA VAL A 87 0.02 0.86 -3.42
C VAL A 87 1.52 0.63 -3.40
N LYS A 88 2.05 0.30 -2.23
CA LYS A 88 3.41 -0.21 -2.05
C LYS A 88 3.35 -1.73 -2.13
N TYR A 89 4.23 -2.35 -2.92
CA TYR A 89 4.30 -3.81 -3.02
C TYR A 89 5.75 -4.28 -3.11
N SER A 90 5.97 -5.57 -2.84
CA SER A 90 7.26 -6.20 -3.02
C SER A 90 7.39 -6.78 -4.41
N LYS A 91 8.43 -6.40 -5.17
CA LYS A 91 8.78 -7.02 -6.46
C LYS A 91 9.03 -8.53 -6.32
N ARG A 92 9.49 -8.98 -5.15
CA ARG A 92 9.80 -10.39 -4.89
C ARG A 92 8.55 -11.20 -4.57
N TRP A 93 7.55 -10.59 -3.95
CA TRP A 93 6.24 -11.19 -3.70
C TRP A 93 5.16 -10.14 -3.87
N THR A 94 4.58 -10.10 -5.07
CA THR A 94 3.73 -8.99 -5.49
C THR A 94 2.47 -8.82 -4.65
N GLU A 95 1.92 -9.90 -4.10
CA GLU A 95 0.76 -9.87 -3.19
C GLU A 95 1.10 -9.22 -1.84
N HIS A 96 2.37 -9.26 -1.41
CA HIS A 96 2.80 -8.60 -0.19
C HIS A 96 2.83 -7.09 -0.41
N SER A 97 1.72 -6.46 -0.06
CA SER A 97 1.39 -5.09 -0.42
C SER A 97 0.75 -4.33 0.74
N GLU A 98 0.85 -3.01 0.65
CA GLU A 98 0.34 -2.07 1.61
C GLU A 98 -0.26 -0.88 0.86
N LEU A 99 -1.51 -0.56 1.17
CA LEU A 99 -2.19 0.61 0.62
C LEU A 99 -1.74 1.86 1.37
N LEU A 100 -1.28 2.86 0.64
CA LEU A 100 -0.90 4.16 1.17
C LEU A 100 -2.07 5.14 0.93
N VAL A 101 -2.41 5.96 1.93
CA VAL A 101 -3.59 6.86 1.87
C VAL A 101 -3.35 8.09 0.97
N GLU A 102 -2.31 8.05 0.14
CA GLU A 102 -1.95 9.07 -0.83
C GLU A 102 -2.82 8.97 -2.08
N VAL A 103 -3.49 10.06 -2.44
CA VAL A 103 -4.42 10.09 -3.57
C VAL A 103 -3.67 10.31 -4.88
N VAL A 104 -3.91 9.44 -5.85
CA VAL A 104 -3.34 9.57 -7.19
C VAL A 104 -4.20 10.56 -8.00
N PRO A 105 -3.61 11.63 -8.54
CA PRO A 105 -4.35 12.60 -9.34
C PRO A 105 -4.96 11.99 -10.60
N LYS A 106 -6.09 12.56 -11.06
CA LYS A 106 -6.79 12.10 -12.28
C LYS A 106 -5.92 12.15 -13.53
N TRP A 107 -5.00 13.11 -13.61
CA TRP A 107 -4.09 13.28 -14.75
C TRP A 107 -2.94 12.26 -14.79
N VAL A 108 -2.72 11.49 -13.74
CA VAL A 108 -1.79 10.35 -13.76
C VAL A 108 -2.57 9.14 -14.26
N LEU A 109 -2.32 8.67 -15.47
CA LEU A 109 -3.09 7.57 -16.09
C LEU A 109 -2.59 6.20 -15.63
N ALA A 110 -1.29 5.95 -15.74
CA ALA A 110 -0.69 4.66 -15.42
C ALA A 110 0.68 4.82 -14.75
N PRO A 111 1.05 3.89 -13.84
CA PRO A 111 2.41 3.84 -13.33
C PRO A 111 3.39 3.37 -14.42
N PRO A 112 4.70 3.54 -14.22
CA PRO A 112 5.71 2.84 -15.02
C PRO A 112 5.45 1.33 -15.02
N LYS A 113 5.87 0.63 -16.09
CA LYS A 113 5.65 -0.81 -16.29
C LYS A 113 6.05 -1.67 -15.07
N ASP A 114 7.17 -1.33 -14.43
CA ASP A 114 7.73 -2.05 -13.27
C ASP A 114 7.40 -1.37 -11.92
N GLY A 115 6.48 -0.41 -11.91
CA GLY A 115 6.22 0.47 -10.79
C GLY A 115 7.35 1.46 -10.50
N TRP A 116 7.09 2.41 -9.60
CA TRP A 116 8.14 3.33 -9.14
C TRP A 116 9.03 2.65 -8.11
N LYS A 117 10.35 2.86 -8.19
CA LYS A 117 11.32 2.39 -7.17
C LYS A 117 11.32 3.25 -5.91
N GLN A 118 10.98 4.52 -6.06
CA GLN A 118 10.84 5.50 -5.00
C GLN A 118 9.39 5.96 -4.90
N PHE A 119 9.02 6.58 -3.79
CA PHE A 119 7.65 7.01 -3.57
C PHE A 119 7.28 8.09 -4.62
N PRO A 120 6.19 7.90 -5.38
CA PRO A 120 5.92 8.73 -6.56
C PRO A 120 5.75 10.23 -6.29
N PRO A 121 5.10 10.68 -5.19
CA PRO A 121 5.07 12.10 -4.83
C PRO A 121 6.43 12.75 -4.65
N ASP A 122 7.43 12.03 -4.12
CA ASP A 122 8.79 12.57 -3.92
C ASP A 122 9.49 12.87 -5.24
N ILE A 123 9.03 12.27 -6.34
CA ILE A 123 9.57 12.43 -7.70
C ILE A 123 8.56 13.07 -8.67
N ASN A 124 7.52 13.73 -8.15
CA ASN A 124 6.46 14.37 -8.94
C ASN A 124 5.86 13.46 -10.04
N TRP A 125 5.56 12.20 -9.69
CA TRP A 125 4.95 11.21 -10.59
C TRP A 125 5.77 10.92 -11.86
N LYS A 126 7.07 11.20 -11.84
CA LYS A 126 7.96 10.98 -12.98
C LYS A 126 7.89 9.56 -13.51
N GLY A 127 7.88 9.44 -14.85
CA GLY A 127 7.80 8.16 -15.57
C GLY A 127 6.40 7.55 -15.63
N ALA A 128 5.40 8.19 -15.03
CA ALA A 128 4.00 7.83 -15.23
C ALA A 128 3.53 8.23 -16.61
N GLU A 129 2.50 7.54 -17.09
CA GLU A 129 1.72 8.01 -18.23
C GLU A 129 0.80 9.15 -17.75
N LEU A 130 0.85 10.30 -18.42
CA LEU A 130 0.12 11.50 -18.03
C LEU A 130 -0.92 11.91 -19.08
N ASP A 131 -2.09 12.34 -18.63
CA ASP A 131 -3.11 12.97 -19.48
C ASP A 131 -2.73 14.44 -19.74
N THR A 132 -1.85 14.64 -20.72
CA THR A 132 -1.38 15.99 -21.07
C THR A 132 -2.49 16.91 -21.58
N ALA A 133 -3.57 16.37 -22.15
CA ALA A 133 -4.71 17.15 -22.62
C ALA A 133 -5.51 17.68 -21.42
N TYR A 134 -5.79 16.83 -20.44
CA TYR A 134 -6.42 17.24 -19.19
C TYR A 134 -5.55 18.23 -18.41
N MET A 135 -4.24 17.99 -18.32
CA MET A 135 -3.30 18.89 -17.65
C MET A 135 -3.31 20.29 -18.28
N LYS A 136 -3.22 20.38 -19.62
CA LYS A 136 -3.32 21.66 -20.35
C LYS A 136 -4.65 22.36 -20.11
N LYS A 137 -5.77 21.63 -20.12
CA LYS A 137 -7.10 22.17 -19.85
C LYS A 137 -7.21 22.76 -18.43
N MET A 138 -6.53 22.14 -17.47
CA MET A 138 -6.52 22.55 -16.07
C MET A 138 -5.40 23.55 -15.73
N ASN A 139 -4.61 23.98 -16.72
CA ASN A 139 -3.43 24.83 -16.56
C ASN A 139 -2.44 24.27 -15.51
N LEU A 140 -2.24 22.95 -15.51
CA LEU A 140 -1.26 22.26 -14.67
C LEU A 140 0.08 22.22 -15.38
N GLU A 141 1.15 22.57 -14.67
CA GLU A 141 2.52 22.45 -15.18
C GLU A 141 2.88 20.98 -15.39
N ILE A 142 3.53 20.67 -16.51
CA ILE A 142 4.05 19.34 -16.80
C ILE A 142 5.36 19.19 -16.00
N PRO A 143 5.50 18.16 -15.14
CA PRO A 143 6.72 17.86 -14.39
C PRO A 143 7.99 17.72 -15.23
#